data_AF-A0A378SU30-F1
#
_entry.id   AF-A0A378SU30-F1
#
_cell.length_a   1.000
_cell.length_b   1.000
_cell.length_c   1.000
_cell.angle_alpha   90.00
_cell.angle_beta   90.00
_cell.angle_gamma   90.00
#
_symmetry.space_group_name_H-M   'P 1'
#
loop_
_entity.id
_entity.type
_entity.pdbx_description
1 polymer ?
#
loop_
_entity_poly.entity_id
_entity_poly.type
_entity_poly.pdbx_seq_one_letter_code
_entity_poly.pdbx_strand_id
1 'polypeptide(L)'
;MTSDFTGLRRAAPLGDPRLDLCDLYVFQSPDEPDRTTLILTANPEAGPLHPDAVYRIGIDNDGDLRNDIAFSFVFSEPVDGRQLVDLRLALQAEARVDAACGSEIFGNVAVSFDEPHIWRSRGGGFVFFAGARGDASFADANVIAMAVELPTSYLGAEPDVRIWARCSLRQDGKWVHADRIAHPWVSGFFTTDEDLVAFNAGEPNRDRGDWMGNLIDLMAETGGYTREEAIDAIEEEGTLPDVLTFDPSKPARYPNGRALTDDVADYRSRFLTKGQKGFSGLGAPADLLTEFPYLGPPR
;
A
#
# COMPACT_ATOMS: atom_id res chain seq x y z
N MET A 1 9.88 -28.17 -3.42
CA MET A 1 9.47 -27.72 -2.07
C MET A 1 8.06 -27.20 -2.24
N THR A 2 7.11 -27.56 -1.38
CA THR A 2 5.75 -27.02 -1.50
C THR A 2 5.79 -25.53 -1.12
N SER A 3 5.65 -24.64 -2.10
CA SER A 3 5.42 -23.23 -1.84
C SER A 3 4.09 -23.10 -1.09
N ASP A 4 4.15 -22.86 0.22
CA ASP A 4 2.96 -22.51 0.99
C ASP A 4 2.56 -21.09 0.55
N PHE A 5 1.65 -21.03 -0.42
CA PHE A 5 1.20 -19.80 -1.05
C PHE A 5 0.09 -19.18 -0.21
N THR A 6 0.45 -18.64 0.95
CA THR A 6 -0.49 -17.91 1.82
C THR A 6 -0.53 -16.42 1.50
N GLY A 7 0.38 -15.91 0.68
CA GLY A 7 0.55 -14.47 0.44
C GLY A 7 1.09 -13.70 1.65
N LEU A 8 1.31 -14.38 2.78
CA LEU A 8 1.80 -13.79 4.02
C LEU A 8 3.33 -13.75 4.03
N ARG A 9 3.88 -12.65 4.53
CA ARG A 9 5.32 -12.53 4.76
C ARG A 9 5.81 -13.54 5.77
N ARG A 10 7.01 -14.07 5.52
CA ARG A 10 7.66 -15.06 6.38
C ARG A 10 8.25 -14.45 7.64
N ALA A 11 8.64 -13.18 7.60
CA ALA A 11 9.23 -12.42 8.69
C ALA A 11 9.00 -10.91 8.51
N ALA A 12 9.06 -10.17 9.62
CA ALA A 12 8.98 -8.70 9.60
C ALA A 12 10.21 -8.07 8.91
N PRO A 13 10.06 -6.96 8.16
CA PRO A 13 11.18 -6.24 7.57
C PRO A 13 12.23 -5.84 8.59
N LEU A 14 13.48 -6.19 8.33
CA LEU A 14 14.62 -5.93 9.22
C LEU A 14 14.42 -6.46 10.66
N GLY A 15 13.49 -7.40 10.87
CA GLY A 15 13.15 -7.93 12.19
C GLY A 15 12.27 -7.02 13.05
N ASP A 16 11.65 -5.97 12.48
CA ASP A 16 10.79 -5.03 13.20
C ASP A 16 9.39 -4.93 12.55
N PRO A 17 8.31 -5.40 13.21
CA PRO A 17 6.96 -5.37 12.66
C PRO A 17 6.45 -3.94 12.44
N ARG A 18 7.02 -2.93 13.10
CA ARG A 18 6.66 -1.53 12.89
C ARG A 18 7.00 -1.05 11.47
N LEU A 19 7.90 -1.74 10.77
CA LEU A 19 8.30 -1.40 9.40
C LEU A 19 7.47 -2.13 8.34
N ASP A 20 6.60 -3.07 8.76
CA ASP A 20 5.81 -3.91 7.86
C ASP A 20 4.60 -3.16 7.31
N LEU A 21 4.54 -3.00 5.99
CA LEU A 21 3.38 -2.50 5.25
C LEU A 21 2.43 -3.67 4.99
N CYS A 22 1.16 -3.48 5.31
CA CYS A 22 0.15 -4.54 5.20
C CYS A 22 -0.62 -4.41 3.88
N ASP A 23 -1.28 -3.27 3.65
CA ASP A 23 -2.12 -3.06 2.49
C ASP A 23 -2.11 -1.60 1.99
N LEU A 24 -2.32 -1.45 0.69
CA LEU A 24 -2.54 -0.16 0.03
C LEU A 24 -3.92 -0.15 -0.63
N TYR A 25 -4.67 0.92 -0.41
CA TYR A 25 -6.00 1.14 -0.98
C TYR A 25 -6.08 2.49 -1.68
N VAL A 26 -6.81 2.52 -2.79
CA VAL A 26 -7.14 3.73 -3.54
C VAL A 26 -8.53 3.57 -4.15
N PHE A 27 -9.43 4.48 -3.80
CA PHE A 27 -10.81 4.44 -4.26
C PHE A 27 -11.44 5.84 -4.21
N GLN A 28 -12.50 6.06 -4.99
CA GLN A 28 -13.33 7.27 -4.86
C GLN A 28 -13.96 7.29 -3.47
N SER A 29 -13.96 8.44 -2.82
CA SER A 29 -14.69 8.62 -1.56
C SER A 29 -16.18 8.32 -1.76
N PRO A 30 -16.77 7.38 -0.99
CA PRO A 30 -18.20 7.08 -1.07
C PRO A 30 -19.09 8.27 -0.70
N ASP A 31 -18.62 9.12 0.22
CA ASP A 31 -19.37 10.27 0.75
C ASP A 31 -19.16 11.54 -0.08
N GLU A 32 -17.97 11.71 -0.67
CA GLU A 32 -17.59 12.87 -1.48
C GLU A 32 -17.01 12.42 -2.84
N PRO A 33 -17.84 12.07 -3.84
CA PRO A 33 -17.37 11.41 -5.08
C PRO A 33 -16.36 12.18 -5.94
N ASP A 34 -16.17 13.48 -5.71
CA ASP A 34 -15.14 14.32 -6.32
C ASP A 34 -13.78 14.24 -5.59
N ARG A 35 -13.68 13.38 -4.57
CA ARG A 35 -12.50 13.12 -3.76
C ARG A 35 -12.06 11.67 -3.90
N THR A 36 -10.76 11.47 -3.74
CA THR A 36 -10.13 10.16 -3.70
C THR A 36 -9.62 9.90 -2.29
N THR A 37 -9.74 8.65 -1.85
CA THR A 37 -9.20 8.16 -0.59
C THR A 37 -8.00 7.28 -0.87
N LEU A 38 -6.89 7.56 -0.20
CA LEU A 38 -5.67 6.75 -0.17
C LEU A 38 -5.50 6.23 1.25
N ILE A 39 -5.29 4.92 1.41
CA ILE A 39 -5.02 4.32 2.72
C ILE A 39 -3.82 3.40 2.60
N LEU A 40 -2.79 3.65 3.41
CA LEU A 40 -1.69 2.73 3.65
C LEU A 40 -1.83 2.16 5.05
N THR A 41 -1.86 0.84 5.19
CA THR A 41 -1.83 0.18 6.49
C THR A 41 -0.44 -0.39 6.76
N ALA A 42 -0.03 -0.37 8.03
CA ALA A 42 1.26 -0.84 8.48
C ALA A 42 1.17 -1.35 9.93
N ASN A 43 2.20 -2.06 10.37
CA ASN A 43 2.31 -2.65 11.69
C ASN A 43 1.11 -3.54 12.07
N PRO A 44 1.20 -4.87 11.84
CA PRO A 44 0.12 -5.80 12.15
C PRO A 44 -0.14 -5.98 13.65
N GLU A 45 0.68 -5.37 14.53
CA GLU A 45 0.43 -5.35 15.98
C GLU A 45 -0.41 -4.14 16.41
N ALA A 46 -0.75 -3.22 15.48
CA ALA A 46 -1.51 -1.99 15.73
C ALA A 46 -0.94 -1.09 16.85
N GLY A 47 0.36 -1.22 17.11
CA GLY A 47 1.11 -0.37 18.05
C GLY A 47 1.81 0.81 17.36
N PRO A 48 2.62 1.59 18.10
CA PRO A 48 3.36 2.72 17.55
C PRO A 48 4.26 2.34 16.36
N LEU A 49 4.38 3.25 15.39
CA LEU A 49 5.26 3.10 14.23
C LEU A 49 6.70 3.53 14.54
N HIS A 50 7.64 3.18 13.65
CA HIS A 50 9.05 3.42 13.88
C HIS A 50 9.38 4.92 13.71
N PRO A 51 10.03 5.57 14.70
CA PRO A 51 10.27 7.02 14.67
C PRO A 51 11.28 7.46 13.60
N ASP A 52 12.29 6.63 13.31
CA ASP A 52 13.28 6.90 12.25
C ASP A 52 12.84 6.46 10.84
N ALA A 53 11.60 6.01 10.66
CA ALA A 53 11.09 5.54 9.37
C ALA A 53 10.26 6.61 8.64
N VAL A 54 10.28 6.52 7.31
CA VAL A 54 9.39 7.25 6.41
C VAL A 54 8.48 6.23 5.74
N TYR A 55 7.18 6.34 6.02
CA TYR A 55 6.13 5.60 5.34
C TYR A 55 5.61 6.49 4.23
N ARG A 56 5.59 6.01 2.99
CA ARG A 56 5.28 6.83 1.82
C ARG A 56 4.26 6.19 0.93
N ILE A 57 3.28 6.98 0.48
CA ILE A 57 2.47 6.69 -0.71
C ILE A 57 3.01 7.57 -1.85
N GLY A 58 3.51 6.95 -2.90
CA GLY A 58 4.00 7.59 -4.12
C GLY A 58 2.98 7.46 -5.25
N ILE A 59 2.84 8.52 -6.04
CA ILE A 59 1.94 8.59 -7.18
C ILE A 59 2.74 9.08 -8.39
N ASP A 60 2.68 8.29 -9.46
CA ASP A 60 3.11 8.64 -10.82
C ASP A 60 1.88 9.07 -11.62
N ASN A 61 1.92 10.28 -12.20
CA ASN A 61 0.83 10.82 -13.01
C ASN A 61 1.21 11.13 -14.45
N ASP A 62 2.45 10.85 -14.87
CA ASP A 62 2.91 11.03 -16.25
C ASP A 62 3.27 9.71 -16.97
N GLY A 63 3.27 8.59 -16.25
CA GLY A 63 3.49 7.26 -16.75
C GLY A 63 4.96 6.85 -16.83
N ASP A 64 5.91 7.63 -16.30
CA ASP A 64 7.33 7.29 -16.24
C ASP A 64 7.68 6.28 -15.12
N LEU A 65 6.69 5.88 -14.32
CA LEU A 65 6.79 4.97 -13.18
C LEU A 65 7.75 5.49 -12.09
N ARG A 66 7.79 6.81 -11.91
CA ARG A 66 8.46 7.51 -10.80
C ARG A 66 7.48 8.46 -10.15
N ASN A 67 7.71 8.73 -8.87
CA ASN A 67 6.80 9.57 -8.12
C ASN A 67 6.86 11.03 -8.60
N ASP A 68 5.69 11.60 -8.87
CA ASP A 68 5.45 13.02 -9.10
C ASP A 68 4.72 13.67 -7.93
N ILE A 69 4.05 12.86 -7.11
CA ILE A 69 3.43 13.27 -5.85
C ILE A 69 3.80 12.22 -4.80
N ALA A 70 4.16 12.67 -3.60
CA ALA A 70 4.42 11.77 -2.48
C ALA A 70 3.82 12.30 -1.18
N PHE A 71 3.03 11.46 -0.52
CA PHE A 71 2.59 11.65 0.86
C PHE A 71 3.54 10.86 1.77
N SER A 72 4.27 11.56 2.64
CA SER A 72 5.20 10.95 3.60
C SER A 72 4.70 11.14 5.02
N PHE A 73 4.58 10.05 5.76
CA PHE A 73 4.22 10.01 7.18
C PHE A 73 5.48 9.75 8.00
N VAL A 74 5.73 10.61 8.99
CA VAL A 74 6.88 10.50 9.91
C VAL A 74 6.38 10.58 11.33
N PHE A 75 6.82 9.66 12.17
CA PHE A 75 6.30 9.50 13.52
C PHE A 75 7.32 9.98 14.56
N SER A 76 6.82 10.54 15.66
CA SER A 76 7.67 10.87 16.81
C SER A 76 8.08 9.60 17.56
N GLU A 77 9.05 9.73 18.45
CA GLU A 77 9.26 8.75 19.51
C GLU A 77 7.94 8.52 20.29
N PRO A 78 7.54 7.28 20.56
CA PRO A 78 6.42 6.98 21.44
C PRO A 78 6.75 7.37 22.89
N VAL A 79 5.86 8.11 23.55
CA VAL A 79 6.01 8.50 24.96
C VAL A 79 4.68 8.26 25.68
N ASP A 80 4.71 7.47 26.75
CA ASP A 80 3.54 7.17 27.60
C ASP A 80 2.29 6.70 26.81
N GLY A 81 2.50 5.82 25.83
CA GLY A 81 1.42 5.27 24.98
C GLY A 81 0.89 6.26 23.93
N ARG A 82 1.57 7.38 23.71
CA ARG A 82 1.21 8.38 22.70
C ARG A 82 2.29 8.47 21.64
N GLN A 83 1.88 8.80 20.42
CA GLN A 83 2.77 9.09 19.32
C GLN A 83 2.17 10.23 18.50
N LEU A 84 3.03 11.08 17.95
CA LEU A 84 2.65 12.13 17.02
C LEU A 84 3.06 11.73 15.60
N VAL A 85 2.40 12.30 14.61
CA VAL A 85 2.71 12.10 13.19
C VAL A 85 2.71 13.43 12.45
N ASP A 86 3.65 13.56 11.53
CA ASP A 86 3.67 14.58 10.48
C ASP A 86 3.19 13.94 9.16
N LEU A 87 2.34 14.64 8.42
CA LEU A 87 2.04 14.36 7.02
C LEU A 87 2.67 15.44 6.14
N ARG A 88 3.64 15.03 5.32
CA ARG A 88 4.31 15.89 4.33
C ARG A 88 3.89 15.52 2.90
N LEU A 89 3.71 16.55 2.07
CA LEU A 89 3.41 16.45 0.64
C LEU A 89 4.60 17.00 -0.16
N ALA A 90 5.22 16.11 -0.93
CA ALA A 90 6.28 16.46 -1.87
C ALA A 90 5.76 16.36 -3.31
N LEU A 91 6.27 17.23 -4.19
CA LEU A 91 5.90 17.28 -5.60
C LEU A 91 7.13 17.17 -6.50
N GLN A 92 6.95 16.55 -7.66
CA GLN A 92 7.93 16.47 -8.73
C GLN A 92 9.27 15.92 -8.22
N ALA A 93 10.37 16.66 -8.39
CA ALA A 93 11.69 16.23 -7.95
C ALA A 93 11.75 15.92 -6.44
N GLU A 94 10.98 16.62 -5.60
CA GLU A 94 10.94 16.33 -4.16
C GLU A 94 10.27 14.99 -3.86
N ALA A 95 9.27 14.58 -4.65
CA ALA A 95 8.57 13.30 -4.48
C ALA A 95 9.48 12.07 -4.68
N ARG A 96 10.67 12.29 -5.27
CA ARG A 96 11.67 11.28 -5.60
C ARG A 96 12.81 11.21 -4.58
N VAL A 97 12.79 12.04 -3.53
CA VAL A 97 13.80 12.07 -2.46
C VAL A 97 13.39 11.12 -1.32
N ASP A 98 14.29 10.24 -0.86
CA ASP A 98 13.98 9.27 0.20
C ASP A 98 13.49 9.89 1.51
N ALA A 99 14.08 11.03 1.91
CA ALA A 99 13.66 11.75 3.09
C ALA A 99 12.24 12.34 2.93
N ALA A 100 11.50 12.41 4.03
CA ALA A 100 10.25 13.18 4.06
C ALA A 100 10.58 14.67 3.87
N CYS A 101 10.27 15.19 2.69
CA CYS A 101 10.48 16.59 2.29
C CYS A 101 9.17 17.18 1.75
N GLY A 102 9.22 18.40 1.20
CA GLY A 102 8.05 19.13 0.74
C GLY A 102 7.28 19.83 1.87
N SER A 103 6.01 20.15 1.57
CA SER A 103 5.14 20.94 2.46
C SER A 103 4.56 20.10 3.58
N GLU A 104 4.60 20.60 4.81
CA GLU A 104 3.88 20.01 5.94
C GLU A 104 2.39 20.35 5.83
N ILE A 105 1.55 19.34 5.64
CA ILE A 105 0.08 19.49 5.57
C ILE A 105 -0.52 19.40 6.97
N PHE A 106 -0.02 18.45 7.78
CA PHE A 106 -0.33 18.30 9.19
C PHE A 106 0.97 18.03 9.94
N GLY A 107 1.21 18.74 11.04
CA GLY A 107 2.41 18.59 11.86
C GLY A 107 2.07 18.29 13.30
N ASN A 108 2.79 17.36 13.91
CA ASN A 108 2.67 16.98 15.32
C ASN A 108 1.24 16.66 15.76
N VAL A 109 0.45 16.03 14.89
CA VAL A 109 -0.91 15.61 15.22
C VAL A 109 -0.91 14.24 15.88
N ALA A 110 -1.89 13.99 16.76
CA ALA A 110 -1.93 12.75 17.52
C ALA A 110 -2.30 11.54 16.65
N VAL A 111 -1.60 10.42 16.87
CA VAL A 111 -2.00 9.09 16.39
C VAL A 111 -3.10 8.55 17.31
N SER A 112 -4.20 8.10 16.72
CA SER A 112 -5.35 7.54 17.44
C SER A 112 -5.17 6.05 17.72
N PHE A 113 -4.65 5.69 18.89
CA PHE A 113 -4.64 4.29 19.36
C PHE A 113 -5.98 3.87 19.97
N ASP A 114 -6.73 4.83 20.51
CA ASP A 114 -8.06 4.62 21.10
C ASP A 114 -9.14 5.27 20.20
N GLU A 115 -9.71 6.39 20.63
CA GLU A 115 -10.75 7.12 19.91
C GLU A 115 -10.20 7.78 18.62
N PRO A 116 -10.96 7.67 17.51
CA PRO A 116 -10.53 8.19 16.23
C PRO A 116 -10.59 9.71 16.19
N HIS A 117 -9.51 10.36 15.75
CA HIS A 117 -9.49 11.80 15.48
C HIS A 117 -9.22 12.08 14.01
N ILE A 118 -10.14 12.81 13.37
CA ILE A 118 -10.05 13.14 11.95
C ILE A 118 -9.61 14.59 11.79
N TRP A 119 -8.42 14.77 11.22
CA TRP A 119 -7.83 16.08 10.98
C TRP A 119 -8.28 16.64 9.63
N ARG A 120 -8.55 17.95 9.58
CA ARG A 120 -8.88 18.67 8.34
C ARG A 120 -7.94 19.84 8.17
N SER A 121 -7.35 19.94 6.98
CA SER A 121 -6.47 21.05 6.62
C SER A 121 -7.27 22.37 6.57
N ARG A 122 -6.56 23.49 6.65
CA ARG A 122 -7.17 24.80 6.45
C ARG A 122 -7.74 24.89 5.03
N GLY A 123 -9.06 25.09 4.92
CA GLY A 123 -9.77 25.13 3.64
C GLY A 123 -10.33 23.77 3.20
N GLY A 124 -10.08 22.69 3.94
CA GLY A 124 -10.73 21.39 3.73
C GLY A 124 -10.20 20.56 2.56
N GLY A 125 -9.14 20.99 1.86
CA GLY A 125 -8.59 20.27 0.71
C GLY A 125 -7.98 18.91 1.05
N PHE A 126 -7.53 18.72 2.28
CA PHE A 126 -7.05 17.45 2.80
C PHE A 126 -7.76 17.07 4.08
N VAL A 127 -8.16 15.81 4.17
CA VAL A 127 -8.64 15.14 5.39
C VAL A 127 -7.65 14.01 5.69
N PHE A 128 -7.27 13.87 6.96
CA PHE A 128 -6.21 12.97 7.38
C PHE A 128 -6.59 12.21 8.64
N PHE A 129 -6.18 10.94 8.68
CA PHE A 129 -6.25 10.08 9.84
C PHE A 129 -4.99 9.22 9.94
N ALA A 130 -4.50 9.04 11.17
CA ALA A 130 -3.51 8.02 11.50
C ALA A 130 -3.89 7.34 12.82
N GLY A 131 -3.90 6.01 12.86
CA GLY A 131 -4.22 5.28 14.08
C GLY A 131 -4.62 3.83 13.90
N ALA A 132 -4.85 3.16 15.03
CA ALA A 132 -5.21 1.74 15.10
C ALA A 132 -6.61 1.49 14.51
N ARG A 133 -6.71 0.46 13.67
CA ARG A 133 -7.94 0.05 12.99
C ARG A 133 -8.01 -1.46 12.83
N GLY A 134 -9.22 -1.99 12.72
CA GLY A 134 -9.43 -3.35 12.26
C GLY A 134 -8.94 -3.49 10.81
N ASP A 135 -8.21 -4.57 10.54
CA ASP A 135 -7.76 -4.88 9.19
C ASP A 135 -8.96 -5.20 8.29
N ALA A 136 -8.96 -4.69 7.05
CA ALA A 136 -10.04 -4.85 6.09
C ALA A 136 -9.97 -6.16 5.29
N SER A 137 -8.84 -6.87 5.34
CA SER A 137 -8.60 -8.12 4.64
C SER A 137 -8.65 -9.33 5.60
N PHE A 138 -8.33 -9.11 6.88
CA PHE A 138 -8.26 -10.15 7.92
C PHE A 138 -9.15 -9.81 9.13
N ALA A 139 -10.22 -10.59 9.33
CA ALA A 139 -11.26 -10.31 10.32
C ALA A 139 -10.78 -10.29 11.78
N ASP A 140 -9.69 -10.99 12.11
CA ASP A 140 -9.15 -11.07 13.48
C ASP A 140 -7.82 -10.31 13.64
N ALA A 141 -7.51 -9.38 12.72
CA ALA A 141 -6.28 -8.59 12.75
C ALA A 141 -6.55 -7.08 12.88
N ASN A 142 -5.55 -6.38 13.40
CA ASN A 142 -5.51 -4.93 13.49
C ASN A 142 -4.25 -4.40 12.80
N VAL A 143 -4.29 -3.13 12.43
CA VAL A 143 -3.19 -2.41 11.79
C VAL A 143 -3.17 -0.95 12.24
N ILE A 144 -2.07 -0.24 12.00
CA ILE A 144 -2.08 1.23 11.93
C ILE A 144 -2.44 1.64 10.51
N ALA A 145 -3.54 2.37 10.36
CA ALA A 145 -3.91 2.99 9.10
C ALA A 145 -3.39 4.42 9.02
N MET A 146 -2.84 4.79 7.85
CA MET A 146 -2.50 6.15 7.45
C MET A 146 -3.37 6.49 6.24
N ALA A 147 -4.42 7.27 6.47
CA ALA A 147 -5.44 7.58 5.48
C ALA A 147 -5.41 9.06 5.11
N VAL A 148 -5.45 9.36 3.82
CA VAL A 148 -5.55 10.72 3.27
C VAL A 148 -6.68 10.75 2.26
N GLU A 149 -7.54 11.75 2.38
CA GLU A 149 -8.58 12.03 1.37
C GLU A 149 -8.37 13.44 0.80
N LEU A 150 -8.43 13.57 -0.52
CA LEU A 150 -8.08 14.78 -1.28
C LEU A 150 -8.98 14.93 -2.51
N PRO A 151 -9.19 16.14 -3.06
CA PRO A 151 -9.89 16.31 -4.33
C PRO A 151 -9.21 15.48 -5.41
N THR A 152 -9.98 14.71 -6.15
CA THR A 152 -9.47 13.79 -7.19
C THR A 152 -8.65 14.51 -8.25
N SER A 153 -8.96 15.78 -8.53
CA SER A 153 -8.19 16.62 -9.46
C SER A 153 -6.73 16.85 -9.04
N TYR A 154 -6.38 16.71 -7.76
CA TYR A 154 -4.99 16.79 -7.29
C TYR A 154 -4.11 15.65 -7.81
N LEU A 155 -4.70 14.51 -8.18
CA LEU A 155 -3.93 13.39 -8.72
C LEU A 155 -3.34 13.70 -10.10
N GLY A 156 -3.98 14.61 -10.85
CA GLY A 156 -3.54 14.94 -12.22
C GLY A 156 -3.66 13.76 -13.18
N ALA A 157 -4.64 12.88 -12.98
CA ALA A 157 -4.84 11.68 -13.79
C ALA A 157 -5.19 12.03 -15.25
N GLU A 158 -4.41 11.52 -16.21
CA GLU A 158 -4.67 11.65 -17.64
C GLU A 158 -4.32 10.35 -18.41
N PRO A 159 -5.22 9.35 -18.48
CA PRO A 159 -6.53 9.25 -17.82
C PRO A 159 -6.44 8.68 -16.39
N ASP A 160 -5.31 8.08 -16.02
CA ASP A 160 -5.11 7.33 -14.79
C ASP A 160 -3.79 7.71 -14.12
N VAL A 161 -3.59 7.21 -12.90
CA VAL A 161 -2.35 7.34 -12.12
C VAL A 161 -1.86 5.97 -11.67
N ARG A 162 -0.57 5.85 -11.33
CA ARG A 162 0.02 4.65 -10.74
C ARG A 162 0.44 4.94 -9.31
N ILE A 163 -0.05 4.14 -8.36
CA ILE A 163 0.18 4.35 -6.92
C ILE A 163 0.88 3.14 -6.30
N TRP A 164 1.88 3.40 -5.47
CA TRP A 164 2.58 2.38 -4.70
C TRP A 164 3.09 2.99 -3.38
N ALA A 165 3.55 2.15 -2.47
CA ALA A 165 4.03 2.59 -1.17
C ALA A 165 5.36 1.96 -0.77
N ARG A 166 6.09 2.65 0.11
CA ARG A 166 7.40 2.23 0.62
C ARG A 166 7.56 2.63 2.09
N CYS A 167 8.22 1.75 2.86
CA CYS A 167 8.75 2.06 4.17
C CYS A 167 10.28 2.12 4.08
N SER A 168 10.87 3.26 4.46
CA SER A 168 12.32 3.44 4.47
C SER A 168 12.80 3.82 5.86
N LEU A 169 13.79 3.10 6.38
CA LEU A 169 14.42 3.37 7.67
C LEU A 169 15.70 4.17 7.46
N ARG A 170 15.90 5.23 8.27
CA ARG A 170 17.19 5.93 8.31
C ARG A 170 18.12 5.24 9.29
N GLN A 171 19.11 4.51 8.78
CA GLN A 171 20.10 3.81 9.60
C GLN A 171 21.51 4.27 9.25
N ASP A 172 22.31 4.66 10.27
CA ASP A 172 23.71 5.07 10.11
C ASP A 172 23.93 6.15 9.04
N GLY A 173 22.99 7.09 8.91
CA GLY A 173 23.05 8.14 7.90
C GLY A 173 22.83 7.65 6.46
N LYS A 174 22.23 6.46 6.27
CA LYS A 174 21.79 5.92 4.98
C LYS A 174 20.32 5.52 5.04
N TRP A 175 19.67 5.55 3.89
CA TRP A 175 18.30 5.03 3.77
C TRP A 175 18.37 3.55 3.44
N VAL A 176 17.62 2.75 4.19
CA VAL A 176 17.39 1.34 3.95
C VAL A 176 15.91 1.19 3.62
N HIS A 177 15.60 0.75 2.41
CA HIS A 177 14.22 0.50 2.00
C HIS A 177 13.80 -0.85 2.57
N ALA A 178 13.10 -0.80 3.70
CA ALA A 178 12.70 -1.99 4.45
C ALA A 178 11.60 -2.74 3.70
N ASP A 179 10.70 -2.00 3.07
CA ASP A 179 9.44 -2.53 2.55
C ASP A 179 8.91 -1.74 1.36
N ARG A 180 8.23 -2.42 0.44
CA ARG A 180 7.46 -1.89 -0.69
C ARG A 180 6.17 -2.68 -0.89
N ILE A 181 5.08 -1.98 -1.22
CA ILE A 181 3.79 -2.60 -1.55
C ILE A 181 3.00 -1.81 -2.61
N ALA A 182 2.33 -2.51 -3.52
CA ALA A 182 1.17 -1.98 -4.23
C ALA A 182 0.07 -3.05 -4.38
N HIS A 183 0.23 -4.00 -5.30
CA HIS A 183 -0.73 -5.08 -5.46
C HIS A 183 -0.64 -6.05 -4.27
N PRO A 184 -1.77 -6.63 -3.85
CA PRO A 184 -1.75 -7.65 -2.81
C PRO A 184 -0.92 -8.87 -3.21
N TRP A 185 -0.20 -9.39 -2.22
CA TRP A 185 0.55 -10.65 -2.24
C TRP A 185 1.79 -10.67 -3.15
N VAL A 186 2.25 -9.53 -3.67
CA VAL A 186 3.48 -9.46 -4.49
C VAL A 186 4.72 -9.86 -3.71
N SER A 187 4.86 -9.47 -2.44
CA SER A 187 5.99 -9.91 -1.63
C SER A 187 6.06 -11.44 -1.47
N GLY A 188 4.92 -12.13 -1.59
CA GLY A 188 4.83 -13.59 -1.56
C GLY A 188 5.36 -14.28 -2.82
N PHE A 189 5.66 -13.52 -3.89
CA PHE A 189 6.26 -14.06 -5.12
C PHE A 189 7.71 -14.48 -4.93
N PHE A 190 8.41 -13.83 -4.00
CA PHE A 190 9.83 -14.03 -3.79
C PHE A 190 10.07 -15.23 -2.89
N THR A 191 10.80 -16.21 -3.41
CA THR A 191 11.08 -17.45 -2.68
C THR A 191 12.29 -17.32 -1.76
N THR A 192 13.14 -16.32 -1.98
CA THR A 192 14.33 -16.01 -1.21
C THR A 192 14.23 -14.62 -0.57
N ASP A 193 14.83 -14.46 0.60
CA ASP A 193 14.90 -13.16 1.27
C ASP A 193 15.79 -12.16 0.49
N GLU A 194 16.77 -12.65 -0.27
CA GLU A 194 17.65 -11.82 -1.10
C GLU A 194 16.86 -11.12 -2.21
N ASP A 195 16.03 -11.87 -2.94
CA ASP A 195 15.18 -11.30 -4.00
C ASP A 195 14.15 -10.32 -3.41
N LEU A 196 13.55 -10.65 -2.26
CA LEU A 196 12.59 -9.76 -1.59
C LEU A 196 13.26 -8.45 -1.14
N VAL A 197 14.47 -8.52 -0.58
CA VAL A 197 15.25 -7.32 -0.20
C VAL A 197 15.59 -6.48 -1.43
N ALA A 198 15.99 -7.12 -2.53
CA ALA A 198 16.28 -6.43 -3.78
C ALA A 198 15.01 -5.79 -4.41
N PHE A 199 13.86 -6.46 -4.35
CA PHE A 199 12.56 -5.90 -4.76
C PHE A 199 12.18 -4.69 -3.92
N ASN A 200 12.27 -4.80 -2.59
CA ASN A 200 11.95 -3.70 -1.66
C ASN A 200 12.86 -2.48 -1.88
N ALA A 201 14.13 -2.70 -2.23
CA ALA A 201 15.08 -1.66 -2.58
C ALA A 201 14.91 -1.06 -3.98
N GLY A 202 14.20 -1.76 -4.87
CA GLY A 202 13.99 -1.38 -6.26
C GLY A 202 12.86 -0.37 -6.48
N GLU A 203 12.80 0.17 -7.70
CA GLU A 203 11.76 1.10 -8.16
C GLU A 203 10.83 0.41 -9.18
N PRO A 204 9.53 0.78 -9.24
CA PRO A 204 8.57 0.12 -10.14
C PRO A 204 8.99 0.11 -11.61
N ASN A 205 9.66 1.15 -12.09
CA ASN A 205 10.14 1.24 -13.48
C ASN A 205 11.16 0.16 -13.88
N ARG A 206 11.71 -0.60 -12.93
CA ARG A 206 12.62 -1.74 -13.20
C ARG A 206 11.93 -3.09 -13.11
N ASP A 207 10.75 -3.16 -12.51
CA ASP A 207 10.15 -4.42 -12.08
C ASP A 207 9.96 -5.45 -13.21
N ARG A 208 9.55 -4.98 -14.39
CA ARG A 208 9.37 -5.87 -15.54
C ARG A 208 10.67 -6.52 -15.98
N GLY A 209 11.77 -5.78 -15.95
CA GLY A 209 13.09 -6.30 -16.32
C GLY A 209 13.65 -7.26 -15.27
N ASP A 210 13.45 -6.91 -13.99
CA ASP A 210 14.10 -7.58 -12.88
C ASP A 210 13.29 -8.81 -12.38
N TRP A 211 11.95 -8.76 -12.43
CA TRP A 211 11.10 -9.72 -11.69
C TRP A 211 10.12 -10.54 -12.55
N MET A 212 10.00 -10.27 -13.85
CA MET A 212 9.13 -11.04 -14.76
C MET A 212 9.46 -12.54 -14.73
N GLY A 213 10.75 -12.90 -14.63
CA GLY A 213 11.19 -14.29 -14.53
C GLY A 213 10.62 -15.00 -13.29
N ASN A 214 10.71 -14.37 -12.12
CA ASN A 214 10.20 -14.91 -10.86
C ASN A 214 8.69 -15.18 -10.92
N LEU A 215 7.91 -14.26 -11.51
CA LEU A 215 6.46 -14.42 -11.61
C LEU A 215 6.08 -15.52 -12.62
N ILE A 216 6.80 -15.64 -13.74
CA ILE A 216 6.63 -16.75 -14.69
C ILE A 216 6.88 -18.10 -14.02
N ASP A 217 7.98 -18.22 -13.27
CA ASP A 217 8.34 -19.47 -12.59
C ASP A 217 7.30 -19.83 -11.52
N LEU A 218 6.82 -18.85 -10.76
CA LEU A 218 5.74 -19.03 -9.79
C LEU A 218 4.44 -19.50 -10.45
N MET A 219 4.04 -18.89 -11.57
CA MET A 219 2.83 -19.28 -12.31
C MET A 219 2.97 -20.67 -12.94
N ALA A 220 4.15 -21.04 -13.42
CA ALA A 220 4.43 -22.39 -13.89
C ALA A 220 4.27 -23.42 -12.74
N GLU A 221 4.79 -23.13 -11.55
CA GLU A 221 4.66 -24.02 -10.38
C GLU A 221 3.23 -24.12 -9.86
N THR A 222 2.51 -23.00 -9.78
CA THR A 222 1.21 -22.93 -9.09
C THR A 222 0.01 -23.21 -9.99
N GLY A 223 0.08 -22.85 -11.27
CA GLY A 223 -1.00 -22.98 -12.25
C GLY A 223 -0.66 -23.83 -13.48
N GLY A 224 0.60 -24.27 -13.64
CA GLY A 224 1.03 -25.03 -14.81
C GLY A 224 1.03 -24.21 -16.10
N TYR A 225 1.24 -22.89 -15.99
CA TYR A 225 1.39 -22.01 -17.15
C TYR A 225 2.63 -22.39 -17.98
N THR A 226 2.51 -22.34 -19.30
CA THR A 226 3.70 -22.21 -20.15
C THR A 226 4.28 -20.80 -20.03
N ARG A 227 5.53 -20.60 -20.45
CA ARG A 227 6.16 -19.28 -20.41
C ARG A 227 5.38 -18.22 -21.21
N GLU A 228 4.91 -18.56 -22.40
CA GLU A 228 4.15 -17.64 -23.26
C GLU A 228 2.81 -17.28 -22.61
N GLU A 229 2.07 -18.27 -22.12
CA GLU A 229 0.81 -18.02 -21.41
C GLU A 229 1.00 -17.16 -20.15
N ALA A 230 2.09 -17.37 -19.40
CA ALA A 230 2.38 -16.57 -18.22
C ALA A 230 2.69 -15.10 -18.60
N ILE A 231 3.46 -14.86 -19.66
CA ILE A 231 3.75 -13.51 -20.16
C ILE A 231 2.44 -12.80 -20.53
N ASP A 232 1.61 -13.43 -21.36
CA ASP A 232 0.34 -12.86 -21.80
C ASP A 232 -0.57 -12.53 -20.61
N ALA A 233 -0.68 -13.46 -19.65
CA ALA A 233 -1.48 -13.27 -18.45
C ALA A 233 -0.95 -12.14 -17.55
N ILE A 234 0.37 -12.03 -17.34
CA ILE A 234 0.98 -10.95 -16.53
C ILE A 234 0.76 -9.59 -17.20
N GLU A 235 0.87 -9.52 -18.53
CA GLU A 235 0.65 -8.29 -19.29
C GLU A 235 -0.81 -7.84 -19.28
N GLU A 236 -1.75 -8.77 -19.42
CA GLU A 236 -3.20 -8.50 -19.35
C GLU A 236 -3.62 -8.05 -17.94
N GLU A 237 -3.11 -8.73 -16.92
CA GLU A 237 -3.41 -8.45 -15.52
C GLU A 237 -2.77 -7.14 -15.04
N GLY A 238 -1.59 -6.78 -15.56
CA GLY A 238 -0.87 -5.57 -15.12
C GLY A 238 -0.17 -5.70 -13.77
N THR A 239 0.10 -6.93 -13.28
CA THR A 239 0.75 -7.14 -11.96
C THR A 239 2.16 -6.55 -11.89
N LEU A 240 2.87 -6.49 -13.01
CA LEU A 240 4.18 -5.83 -13.11
C LEU A 240 4.12 -4.67 -14.13
N PRO A 241 4.63 -3.47 -13.80
CA PRO A 241 5.26 -3.10 -12.52
C PRO A 241 4.30 -3.14 -11.33
N ASP A 242 4.83 -3.34 -10.11
CA ASP A 242 4.00 -3.41 -8.91
C ASP A 242 3.53 -2.01 -8.49
N VAL A 243 2.44 -1.55 -9.11
CA VAL A 243 1.73 -0.29 -8.88
C VAL A 243 0.22 -0.49 -9.08
N LEU A 244 -0.61 0.07 -8.20
CA LEU A 244 -2.05 0.13 -8.41
C LEU A 244 -2.35 1.19 -9.47
N THR A 245 -2.99 0.80 -10.57
CA THR A 245 -3.50 1.75 -11.58
C THR A 245 -4.89 2.23 -11.16
N PHE A 246 -5.11 3.54 -11.15
CA PHE A 246 -6.40 4.12 -10.79
C PHE A 246 -6.83 5.20 -11.79
N ASP A 247 -7.89 4.89 -12.53
CA ASP A 247 -8.64 5.81 -13.39
C ASP A 247 -9.86 6.32 -12.60
N PRO A 248 -9.85 7.58 -12.14
CA PRO A 248 -10.95 8.15 -11.35
C PRO A 248 -12.24 8.37 -12.15
N SER A 249 -12.25 8.15 -13.47
CA SER A 249 -13.46 8.20 -14.30
C SER A 249 -14.21 6.86 -14.32
N LYS A 250 -13.57 5.79 -13.82
CA LYS A 250 -14.13 4.44 -13.75
C LYS A 250 -14.49 4.09 -12.30
N PRO A 251 -15.45 3.17 -12.08
CA PRO A 251 -15.74 2.69 -10.73
C PRO A 251 -14.48 2.16 -10.03
N ALA A 252 -14.28 2.54 -8.78
CA ALA A 252 -13.21 2.00 -7.95
C ALA A 252 -13.54 0.55 -7.56
N ARG A 253 -12.78 -0.38 -8.14
CA ARG A 253 -12.85 -1.82 -7.90
C ARG A 253 -11.60 -2.42 -8.51
N TYR A 254 -10.92 -3.28 -7.77
CA TYR A 254 -9.74 -3.98 -8.26
C TYR A 254 -10.01 -4.67 -9.62
N PRO A 255 -9.18 -4.43 -10.66
CA PRO A 255 -7.86 -3.78 -10.61
C PRO A 255 -7.84 -2.25 -10.88
N ASN A 256 -8.98 -1.57 -11.02
CA ASN A 256 -9.03 -0.10 -11.04
C ASN A 256 -8.99 0.46 -9.61
N GLY A 257 -7.77 0.63 -9.11
CA GLY A 257 -7.50 0.88 -7.72
C GLY A 257 -7.75 -0.35 -6.84
N ARG A 258 -8.07 -0.11 -5.58
CA ARG A 258 -8.47 -1.17 -4.63
C ARG A 258 -9.35 -0.57 -3.54
N ALA A 259 -10.61 -0.99 -3.49
CA ALA A 259 -11.53 -0.67 -2.42
C ALA A 259 -11.33 -1.63 -1.23
N LEU A 260 -11.77 -1.20 -0.05
CA LEU A 260 -11.73 -2.02 1.18
C LEU A 260 -12.58 -3.30 1.07
N THR A 261 -13.51 -3.35 0.13
CA THR A 261 -14.44 -4.48 -0.04
C THR A 261 -14.07 -5.43 -1.18
N ASP A 262 -12.96 -5.19 -1.87
CA ASP A 262 -12.51 -6.05 -2.97
C ASP A 262 -11.93 -7.36 -2.44
N ASP A 263 -12.46 -8.49 -2.90
CA ASP A 263 -11.90 -9.83 -2.64
C ASP A 263 -10.68 -10.09 -3.54
N VAL A 264 -9.55 -9.46 -3.17
CA VAL A 264 -8.31 -9.59 -3.94
C VAL A 264 -7.65 -10.96 -3.73
N ALA A 265 -7.94 -11.65 -2.62
CA ALA A 265 -7.39 -12.97 -2.33
C ALA A 265 -7.92 -14.03 -3.32
N ASP A 266 -9.24 -14.09 -3.57
CA ASP A 266 -9.80 -14.98 -4.61
C ASP A 266 -9.26 -14.59 -5.98
N TYR A 267 -9.28 -13.29 -6.27
CA TYR A 267 -8.83 -12.75 -7.54
C TYR A 267 -7.38 -13.19 -7.85
N ARG A 268 -6.44 -12.94 -6.92
CA ARG A 268 -5.02 -13.24 -7.12
C ARG A 268 -4.74 -14.74 -7.15
N SER A 269 -5.46 -15.53 -6.35
CA SER A 269 -5.35 -16.99 -6.37
C SER A 269 -5.73 -17.57 -7.71
N ARG A 270 -6.83 -17.11 -8.31
CA ARG A 270 -7.24 -17.54 -9.65
C ARG A 270 -6.23 -17.15 -10.72
N PHE A 271 -5.70 -15.93 -10.66
CA PHE A 271 -4.65 -15.47 -11.57
C PHE A 271 -3.44 -16.40 -11.55
N LEU A 272 -2.88 -16.66 -10.38
CA LEU A 272 -1.66 -17.48 -10.26
C LEU A 272 -1.88 -18.95 -10.58
N THR A 273 -3.07 -19.48 -10.31
CA THR A 273 -3.35 -20.92 -10.44
C THR A 273 -4.07 -21.30 -11.73
N LYS A 274 -4.19 -20.39 -12.70
CA LYS A 274 -4.92 -20.63 -13.95
C LYS A 274 -6.38 -21.03 -13.68
N GLY A 275 -6.97 -20.40 -12.66
CA GLY A 275 -8.33 -20.67 -12.19
C GLY A 275 -8.54 -22.00 -11.45
N GLN A 276 -7.49 -22.77 -11.17
CA GLN A 276 -7.59 -24.09 -10.52
C GLN A 276 -7.92 -23.98 -9.03
N LYS A 277 -7.49 -22.89 -8.37
CA LYS A 277 -7.83 -22.59 -6.98
C LYS A 277 -8.56 -21.26 -6.90
N GLY A 278 -9.57 -21.23 -6.04
CA GLY A 278 -10.20 -20.01 -5.56
C GLY A 278 -10.20 -20.02 -4.05
N PHE A 279 -10.19 -18.84 -3.45
CA PHE A 279 -10.43 -18.66 -2.03
C PHE A 279 -11.81 -18.03 -1.90
N SER A 280 -12.75 -18.70 -1.24
CA SER A 280 -14.03 -18.09 -0.91
C SER A 280 -14.09 -17.81 0.58
N GLY A 281 -14.73 -16.69 0.95
CA GLY A 281 -15.00 -16.35 2.35
C GLY A 281 -14.03 -15.39 3.02
N LEU A 282 -13.02 -14.88 2.31
CA LEU A 282 -12.27 -13.69 2.73
C LEU A 282 -13.05 -12.44 2.30
N GLY A 283 -14.22 -12.27 2.90
CA GLY A 283 -15.07 -11.11 2.68
C GLY A 283 -14.62 -9.92 3.52
N ALA A 284 -14.89 -8.72 3.03
CA ALA A 284 -14.71 -7.50 3.79
C ALA A 284 -15.41 -7.61 5.16
N PRO A 285 -14.76 -7.17 6.25
CA PRO A 285 -15.38 -7.14 7.57
C PRO A 285 -16.69 -6.36 7.58
N ALA A 286 -17.63 -6.81 8.41
CA ALA A 286 -18.95 -6.18 8.52
C ALA A 286 -18.93 -4.83 9.29
N ASP A 287 -17.79 -4.48 9.90
CA ASP A 287 -17.61 -3.32 10.76
C ASP A 287 -16.91 -2.13 10.07
N LEU A 288 -16.77 -2.16 8.74
CA LEU A 288 -16.31 -0.99 7.97
C LEU A 288 -17.23 0.21 8.19
N LEU A 289 -16.63 1.39 8.29
CA LEU A 289 -17.34 2.64 8.48
C LEU A 289 -17.83 3.19 7.13
N THR A 290 -18.97 3.87 7.14
CA THR A 290 -19.45 4.58 5.95
C THR A 290 -18.75 5.90 5.73
N GLU A 291 -18.17 6.48 6.79
CA GLU A 291 -17.46 7.76 6.76
C GLU A 291 -15.95 7.57 6.94
N PHE A 292 -15.18 8.54 6.46
CA PHE A 292 -13.72 8.56 6.61
C PHE A 292 -13.30 8.33 8.08
N PRO A 293 -12.40 7.37 8.38
CA PRO A 293 -11.42 6.75 7.49
C PRO A 293 -11.85 5.39 6.90
N TYR A 294 -13.15 5.08 6.93
CA TYR A 294 -13.80 3.88 6.34
C TYR A 294 -13.42 2.52 6.98
N LEU A 295 -12.30 2.44 7.70
CA LEU A 295 -11.90 1.27 8.46
C LEU A 295 -12.58 1.21 9.83
N GLY A 296 -13.00 0.01 10.24
CA GLY A 296 -13.63 -0.26 11.53
C GLY A 296 -12.71 -0.09 12.75
N PRO A 297 -13.27 0.00 13.97
CA PRO A 297 -12.48 0.10 15.20
C PRO A 297 -11.52 -1.09 15.35
N PRO A 298 -10.39 -0.93 16.08
CA PRO A 298 -9.52 -2.06 16.40
C PRO A 298 -10.27 -3.10 17.25
N ARG A 299 -9.91 -4.38 17.07
CA ARG A 299 -10.56 -5.57 17.63
C ARG A 299 -9.76 -6.20 18.76
#